data_AF-A0A968PVJ0-F1
#
_entry.id   AF-A0A968PVJ0-F1
#
_cell.length_a   1.000
_cell.length_b   1.000
_cell.length_c   1.000
_cell.angle_alpha   90.00
_cell.angle_beta   90.00
_cell.angle_gamma   90.00
#
_symmetry.space_group_name_H-M   'P 1'
#
loop_
_entity.id
_entity.type
_entity.pdbx_description
1 polymer ?
#
loop_
_entity_poly.entity_id
_entity_poly.type
_entity_poly.pdbx_seq_one_letter_code
_entity_poly.pdbx_strand_id
1 'polypeptide(L)'
;MDALLYWNEVALDASAQDHTGTPPKFDQGGPTKTSRALAIVHLAMYDAFVSINGGSAPYLSDLMAPLPGASAEAALGEAAYVTLKALYPSQSRTFQRARDAFLWGLPSSQALEDGRTHGQKVATMLLNQRMNDGSADCRTYQAKPLPGKHRVDPLNPTQGFLSPFGEKWHLSHCLR
;
A
#
# COMPACT_ATOMS: atom_id res chain seq x y z
N MET A 1 -7.02 22.08 -0.79
CA MET A 1 -7.24 20.69 -0.34
C MET A 1 -5.88 20.14 0.08
N ASP A 2 -5.78 19.55 1.25
CA ASP A 2 -4.54 18.94 1.71
C ASP A 2 -4.34 17.59 1.00
N ALA A 3 -3.27 17.47 0.22
CA ALA A 3 -3.03 16.29 -0.61
C ALA A 3 -2.76 15.03 0.23
N LEU A 4 -2.04 15.17 1.35
CA LEU A 4 -1.71 14.04 2.23
C LEU A 4 -2.97 13.47 2.87
N LEU A 5 -3.80 14.34 3.45
CA LEU A 5 -5.03 13.92 4.13
C LEU A 5 -6.04 13.30 3.16
N TYR A 6 -6.15 13.83 1.93
CA TYR A 6 -7.00 13.24 0.90
C TYR A 6 -6.59 11.82 0.55
N TRP A 7 -5.32 11.60 0.24
CA TRP A 7 -4.85 10.28 -0.16
C TRP A 7 -4.85 9.28 1.01
N ASN A 8 -4.72 9.75 2.24
CA ASN A 8 -4.99 8.95 3.43
C ASN A 8 -6.47 8.50 3.48
N GLU A 9 -7.42 9.40 3.24
CA GLU A 9 -8.85 9.06 3.18
C GLU A 9 -9.13 8.01 2.10
N VAL A 10 -8.59 8.21 0.88
CA VAL A 10 -8.70 7.23 -0.22
C VAL A 10 -8.11 5.86 0.16
N ALA A 11 -6.99 5.84 0.89
CA ALA A 11 -6.36 4.60 1.33
C ALA A 11 -7.17 3.87 2.43
N LEU A 12 -7.81 4.62 3.33
CA LEU A 12 -8.71 4.06 4.34
C LEU A 12 -9.98 3.51 3.72
N ASP A 13 -10.56 4.22 2.75
CA ASP A 13 -11.71 3.75 1.97
C ASP A 13 -11.35 2.47 1.20
N ALA A 14 -10.15 2.39 0.63
CA ALA A 14 -9.66 1.19 -0.04
C ALA A 14 -9.64 -0.01 0.91
N SER A 15 -9.14 0.17 2.13
CA SER A 15 -9.13 -0.86 3.15
C SER A 15 -10.53 -1.28 3.56
N ALA A 16 -11.44 -0.33 3.80
CA ALA A 16 -12.82 -0.61 4.16
C ALA A 16 -13.55 -1.40 3.05
N GLN A 17 -13.39 -0.97 1.79
CA GLN A 17 -13.99 -1.64 0.64
C GLN A 17 -13.45 -3.05 0.42
N ASP A 18 -12.15 -3.27 0.67
CA ASP A 18 -11.51 -4.60 0.59
C ASP A 18 -12.11 -5.61 1.58
N HIS A 19 -12.66 -5.11 2.70
CA HIS A 19 -13.28 -5.92 3.76
C HIS A 19 -14.82 -5.98 3.67
N THR A 20 -15.40 -5.45 2.61
CA THR A 20 -16.86 -5.40 2.43
C THR A 20 -17.34 -6.51 1.47
N GLY A 21 -18.54 -7.03 1.69
CA GLY A 21 -19.19 -8.05 0.84
C GLY A 21 -19.35 -9.42 1.51
N THR A 22 -20.06 -10.34 0.85
CA THR A 22 -20.30 -11.69 1.38
C THR A 22 -20.26 -12.75 0.26
N PRO A 23 -19.21 -13.59 0.20
CA PRO A 23 -17.96 -13.47 0.95
C PRO A 23 -17.13 -12.25 0.47
N PRO A 24 -16.33 -11.63 1.34
CA PRO A 24 -15.40 -10.59 0.92
C PRO A 24 -14.34 -11.15 -0.03
N LYS A 25 -13.92 -10.32 -1.00
CA LYS A 25 -12.83 -10.62 -1.93
C LYS A 25 -11.66 -9.69 -1.61
N PHE A 26 -10.67 -10.24 -0.94
CA PHE A 26 -9.53 -9.48 -0.42
C PHE A 26 -8.39 -9.38 -1.42
N ASP A 27 -7.89 -8.16 -1.63
CA ASP A 27 -6.56 -7.90 -2.16
C ASP A 27 -5.53 -7.79 -1.01
N GLN A 28 -5.89 -7.17 0.13
CA GLN A 28 -5.01 -6.95 1.30
C GLN A 28 -5.69 -7.34 2.62
N GLY A 29 -6.37 -8.48 2.62
CA GLY A 29 -7.21 -8.94 3.72
C GLY A 29 -6.48 -9.18 5.04
N GLY A 30 -7.17 -8.87 6.14
CA GLY A 30 -6.66 -9.05 7.49
C GLY A 30 -5.71 -7.93 7.93
N PRO A 31 -5.47 -7.82 9.24
CA PRO A 31 -4.79 -6.66 9.82
C PRO A 31 -3.35 -6.46 9.32
N THR A 32 -2.61 -7.54 9.08
CA THR A 32 -1.18 -7.47 8.71
C THR A 32 -0.96 -7.03 7.28
N LYS A 33 -1.73 -7.56 6.31
CA LYS A 33 -1.64 -7.15 4.91
C LYS A 33 -2.13 -5.72 4.73
N THR A 34 -3.22 -5.34 5.40
CA THR A 34 -3.71 -3.96 5.41
C THR A 34 -2.67 -2.99 5.98
N SER A 35 -2.08 -3.26 7.14
CA SER A 35 -1.09 -2.34 7.73
C SER A 35 0.13 -2.18 6.82
N ARG A 36 0.58 -3.27 6.18
CA ARG A 36 1.67 -3.25 5.21
C ARG A 36 1.31 -2.40 3.99
N ALA A 37 0.13 -2.60 3.41
CA ALA A 37 -0.31 -1.83 2.25
C ALA A 37 -0.35 -0.33 2.55
N LEU A 38 -0.94 0.07 3.68
CA LEU A 38 -0.97 1.48 4.10
C LEU A 38 0.43 2.04 4.35
N ALA A 39 1.35 1.25 4.92
CA ALA A 39 2.74 1.67 5.11
C ALA A 39 3.44 1.93 3.77
N ILE A 40 3.25 1.07 2.76
CA ILE A 40 3.84 1.25 1.43
C ILE A 40 3.29 2.52 0.76
N VAL A 41 1.98 2.75 0.83
CA VAL A 41 1.34 3.95 0.26
C VAL A 41 1.91 5.22 0.90
N HIS A 42 1.92 5.30 2.22
CA HIS A 42 2.39 6.50 2.93
C HIS A 42 3.89 6.72 2.78
N LEU A 43 4.68 5.67 2.71
CA LEU A 43 6.12 5.78 2.50
C LEU A 43 6.45 6.27 1.08
N ALA A 44 5.69 5.84 0.06
CA ALA A 44 5.83 6.37 -1.30
C ALA A 44 5.43 7.85 -1.38
N MET A 45 4.36 8.24 -0.68
CA MET A 45 3.94 9.64 -0.57
C MET A 45 5.01 10.51 0.13
N TYR A 46 5.57 10.01 1.23
CA TYR A 46 6.64 10.68 1.97
C TYR A 46 7.87 10.87 1.09
N ASP A 47 8.37 9.81 0.45
CA ASP A 47 9.55 9.87 -0.42
C ASP A 47 9.35 10.79 -1.62
N ALA A 48 8.16 10.78 -2.24
CA ALA A 48 7.83 11.66 -3.35
C ALA A 48 7.81 13.14 -2.93
N PHE A 49 7.31 13.43 -1.72
CA PHE A 49 7.26 14.78 -1.17
C PHE A 49 8.64 15.30 -0.74
N VAL A 50 9.35 14.55 0.12
CA VAL A 50 10.64 14.99 0.68
C VAL A 50 11.76 15.03 -0.36
N SER A 51 11.67 14.23 -1.43
CA SER A 51 12.62 14.33 -2.55
C SER A 51 12.50 15.64 -3.32
N ILE A 52 11.32 16.27 -3.36
CA ILE A 52 11.08 17.58 -3.99
C ILE A 52 11.28 18.73 -3.01
N ASN A 53 10.68 18.67 -1.82
CA ASN A 53 10.71 19.77 -0.85
C ASN A 53 11.98 19.80 0.01
N GLY A 54 12.72 18.69 0.08
CA GLY A 54 13.83 18.53 1.00
C GLY A 54 13.41 18.51 2.46
N GLY A 55 14.34 18.89 3.35
CA GLY A 55 14.10 19.01 4.80
C GLY A 55 14.17 17.71 5.60
N SER A 56 14.16 16.54 4.94
CA SER A 56 14.39 15.24 5.56
C SER A 56 14.95 14.25 4.55
N ALA A 57 15.63 13.21 5.03
CA ALA A 57 16.14 12.15 4.17
C ALA A 57 14.99 11.24 3.69
N PRO A 58 14.91 10.92 2.39
CA PRO A 58 14.01 9.89 1.91
C PRO A 58 14.34 8.52 2.51
N TYR A 59 13.36 7.64 2.55
CA TYR A 59 13.52 6.25 2.93
C TYR A 59 14.30 5.44 1.89
N LEU A 60 13.96 5.61 0.61
CA LEU A 60 14.72 5.03 -0.48
C LEU A 60 16.06 5.78 -0.67
N SER A 61 17.17 5.05 -0.53
CA SER A 61 18.53 5.61 -0.66
C SER A 61 18.89 6.01 -2.09
N ASP A 62 18.29 5.35 -3.09
CA ASP A 62 18.73 5.43 -4.49
C ASP A 62 17.77 6.27 -5.35
N LEU A 63 16.95 7.12 -4.72
CA LEU A 63 16.02 7.97 -5.44
C LEU A 63 16.76 8.95 -6.34
N MET A 64 16.37 8.96 -7.61
CA MET A 64 16.78 10.00 -8.54
C MET A 64 16.30 11.35 -8.04
N ALA A 65 17.13 12.39 -8.24
CA ALA A 65 16.70 13.76 -7.99
C ALA A 65 15.50 14.11 -8.89
N PRO A 66 14.51 14.84 -8.37
CA PRO A 66 13.40 15.33 -9.18
C PRO A 66 13.88 16.41 -10.16
N LEU A 67 13.06 16.67 -11.17
CA LEU A 67 13.29 17.82 -12.05
C LEU A 67 13.10 19.13 -11.26
N PRO A 68 13.95 20.15 -11.49
CA PRO A 68 13.80 21.45 -10.83
C PRO A 68 12.41 22.04 -11.06
N GLY A 69 11.72 22.39 -9.97
CA GLY A 69 10.38 22.99 -10.03
C GLY A 69 9.23 21.99 -10.19
N ALA A 70 9.48 20.68 -10.10
CA ALA A 70 8.41 19.67 -10.04
C ALA A 70 7.45 19.95 -8.86
N SER A 71 6.14 19.74 -9.07
CA SER A 71 5.13 19.91 -8.02
C SER A 71 5.16 18.73 -7.05
N ALA A 72 5.34 19.04 -5.76
CA ALA A 72 5.34 18.06 -4.68
C ALA A 72 3.96 17.44 -4.47
N GLU A 73 2.89 18.21 -4.59
CA GLU A 73 1.51 17.73 -4.50
C GLU A 73 1.20 16.74 -5.63
N ALA A 74 1.62 17.05 -6.85
CA ALA A 74 1.44 16.15 -7.99
C ALA A 74 2.24 14.85 -7.83
N ALA A 75 3.48 14.93 -7.33
CA ALA A 75 4.31 13.75 -7.06
C ALA A 75 3.74 12.88 -5.93
N LEU A 76 3.32 13.49 -4.81
CA LEU A 76 2.71 12.81 -3.68
C LEU A 76 1.43 12.07 -4.13
N GLY A 77 0.55 12.75 -4.87
CA GLY A 77 -0.70 12.14 -5.32
C GLY A 77 -0.52 11.05 -6.37
N GLU A 78 0.43 11.22 -7.29
CA GLU A 78 0.76 10.16 -8.23
C GLU A 78 1.35 8.93 -7.52
N ALA A 79 2.23 9.13 -6.53
CA ALA A 79 2.83 8.04 -5.76
C ALA A 79 1.77 7.23 -4.99
N ALA A 80 0.78 7.93 -4.38
CA ALA A 80 -0.36 7.29 -3.72
C ALA A 80 -1.20 6.47 -4.71
N TYR A 81 -1.57 7.04 -5.86
CA TYR A 81 -2.34 6.34 -6.89
C TYR A 81 -1.64 5.05 -7.36
N VAL A 82 -0.35 5.14 -7.69
CA VAL A 82 0.40 4.01 -8.26
C VAL A 82 0.51 2.87 -7.25
N THR A 83 0.81 3.18 -5.99
CA THR A 83 0.88 2.17 -4.92
C THR A 83 -0.47 1.56 -4.62
N LEU A 84 -1.53 2.37 -4.47
CA LEU A 84 -2.89 1.87 -4.24
C LEU A 84 -3.38 0.96 -5.37
N LYS A 85 -3.18 1.37 -6.63
CA LYS A 85 -3.55 0.56 -7.80
C LYS A 85 -2.81 -0.78 -7.85
N ALA A 86 -1.54 -0.80 -7.46
CA ALA A 86 -0.75 -2.03 -7.42
C ALA A 86 -1.19 -2.96 -6.28
N LEU A 87 -1.51 -2.40 -5.10
CA LEU A 87 -1.82 -3.16 -3.90
C LEU A 87 -3.29 -3.61 -3.82
N TYR A 88 -4.22 -2.84 -4.41
CA TYR A 88 -5.67 -3.09 -4.43
C TYR A 88 -6.20 -3.13 -5.88
N PRO A 89 -5.74 -4.06 -6.73
CA PRO A 89 -6.07 -4.08 -8.15
C PRO A 89 -7.57 -4.15 -8.45
N SER A 90 -8.39 -4.74 -7.56
CA SER A 90 -9.84 -4.79 -7.72
C SER A 90 -10.50 -3.41 -7.72
N GLN A 91 -9.84 -2.40 -7.15
CA GLN A 91 -10.32 -1.03 -6.99
C GLN A 91 -9.65 -0.04 -7.98
N SER A 92 -8.88 -0.53 -8.96
CA SER A 92 -8.11 0.29 -9.90
C SER A 92 -8.89 1.44 -10.57
N ARG A 93 -10.15 1.20 -10.94
CA ARG A 93 -11.01 2.23 -11.56
C ARG A 93 -11.37 3.35 -10.60
N THR A 94 -11.57 3.03 -9.32
CA THR A 94 -11.82 4.03 -8.27
C THR A 94 -10.61 4.93 -8.09
N PHE A 95 -9.40 4.35 -7.99
CA PHE A 95 -8.18 5.14 -7.84
C PHE A 95 -7.87 5.98 -9.07
N GLN A 96 -8.16 5.49 -10.27
CA GLN A 96 -8.00 6.28 -11.49
C GLN A 96 -8.89 7.53 -11.43
N ARG A 97 -10.15 7.40 -11.04
CA ARG A 97 -11.06 8.55 -10.88
C ARG A 97 -10.59 9.52 -9.80
N ALA A 98 -10.14 9.01 -8.66
CA ALA A 98 -9.59 9.82 -7.57
C ALA A 98 -8.36 10.62 -8.03
N ARG A 99 -7.43 9.97 -8.75
CA ARG A 99 -6.28 10.63 -9.38
C ARG A 99 -6.71 11.71 -10.37
N ASP A 100 -7.60 11.39 -11.30
CA ASP A 100 -8.02 12.32 -12.34
C ASP A 100 -8.67 13.57 -11.72
N ALA A 101 -9.54 13.38 -10.71
CA ALA A 101 -10.15 14.48 -9.96
C ALA A 101 -9.11 15.30 -9.16
N PHE A 102 -8.18 14.64 -8.49
CA PHE A 102 -7.10 15.29 -7.74
C PHE A 102 -6.22 16.16 -8.65
N LEU A 103 -5.77 15.61 -9.77
CA LEU A 103 -4.91 16.32 -10.73
C LEU A 103 -5.65 17.47 -11.42
N TRP A 104 -6.96 17.33 -11.68
CA TRP A 104 -7.78 18.41 -12.23
C TRP A 104 -7.90 19.61 -11.29
N GLY A 105 -7.76 19.39 -9.97
CA GLY A 105 -7.73 20.45 -8.97
C GLY A 105 -6.39 21.19 -8.86
N LEU A 106 -5.34 20.75 -9.56
CA LEU A 106 -4.02 21.38 -9.56
C LEU A 106 -3.80 22.25 -10.81
N PRO A 107 -2.97 23.29 -10.75
CA PRO A 107 -2.64 24.10 -11.93
C PRO A 107 -1.95 23.27 -13.03
N SER A 108 -2.59 23.18 -14.19
CA SER A 108 -2.01 22.55 -15.38
C SER A 108 -0.70 23.26 -15.76
N SER A 109 0.42 22.54 -15.64
CA SER A 109 1.76 23.10 -15.80
C SER A 109 2.79 21.98 -16.06
N GLN A 110 3.98 22.34 -16.55
CA GLN A 110 5.09 21.38 -16.66
C GLN A 110 5.49 20.84 -15.28
N ALA A 111 5.45 21.68 -14.25
CA ALA A 111 5.70 21.29 -12.86
C ALA A 111 4.78 20.14 -12.40
N LEU A 112 3.50 20.17 -12.80
CA LEU A 112 2.55 19.11 -12.50
C LEU A 112 2.96 17.79 -13.17
N GLU A 113 3.28 17.81 -14.46
CA GLU A 113 3.68 16.60 -15.22
C GLU A 113 5.03 16.03 -14.76
N ASP A 114 5.98 16.90 -14.41
CA ASP A 114 7.27 16.51 -13.83
C ASP A 114 7.08 15.88 -12.46
N GLY A 115 6.19 16.46 -11.63
CA GLY A 115 5.79 15.91 -10.34
C GLY A 115 5.18 14.52 -10.48
N ARG A 116 4.21 14.35 -11.38
CA ARG A 116 3.62 13.03 -11.67
C ARG A 116 4.68 12.02 -12.11
N THR A 117 5.50 12.39 -13.08
CA THR A 117 6.58 11.51 -13.57
C THR A 117 7.51 11.06 -12.44
N HIS A 118 7.83 11.97 -11.52
CA HIS A 118 8.64 11.67 -10.35
C HIS A 118 7.92 10.75 -9.35
N GLY A 119 6.68 11.07 -8.98
CA GLY A 119 5.87 10.26 -8.08
C GLY A 119 5.66 8.81 -8.57
N GLN A 120 5.44 8.64 -9.88
CA GLN A 120 5.37 7.31 -10.51
C GLN A 120 6.68 6.53 -10.33
N LYS A 121 7.83 7.17 -10.51
CA LYS A 121 9.15 6.53 -10.31
C LYS A 121 9.33 6.11 -8.85
N VAL A 122 9.06 7.02 -7.90
CA VAL A 122 9.16 6.74 -6.46
C VAL A 122 8.30 5.54 -6.07
N ALA A 123 7.02 5.54 -6.43
CA ALA A 123 6.12 4.44 -6.12
C ALA A 123 6.57 3.12 -6.75
N THR A 124 7.03 3.15 -8.00
CA THR A 124 7.54 1.94 -8.69
C THR A 124 8.78 1.39 -7.98
N MET A 125 9.72 2.25 -7.59
CA MET A 125 10.91 1.86 -6.86
C MET A 125 10.57 1.24 -5.50
N LEU A 126 9.66 1.86 -4.75
CA LEU A 126 9.25 1.33 -3.45
C LEU A 126 8.53 -0.01 -3.58
N LEU A 127 7.61 -0.15 -4.54
CA LEU A 127 6.92 -1.42 -4.81
C LEU A 127 7.92 -2.53 -5.16
N ASN A 128 8.93 -2.23 -5.99
CA ASN A 128 9.98 -3.19 -6.33
C ASN A 128 10.82 -3.59 -5.10
N GLN A 129 11.21 -2.61 -4.28
CA GLN A 129 11.96 -2.85 -3.04
C GLN A 129 11.15 -3.67 -2.02
N ARG A 130 9.81 -3.65 -2.12
CA ARG A 130 8.89 -4.40 -1.23
C ARG A 130 8.35 -5.69 -1.85
N MET A 131 8.59 -5.95 -3.13
CA MET A 131 8.03 -7.10 -3.83
C MET A 131 8.39 -8.44 -3.17
N ASN A 132 9.61 -8.55 -2.64
CA ASN A 132 10.16 -9.77 -2.05
C ASN A 132 10.56 -9.60 -0.57
N ASP A 133 9.81 -8.80 0.18
CA ASP A 133 10.07 -8.54 1.61
C ASP A 133 9.63 -9.67 2.56
N GLY A 134 9.31 -10.85 2.02
CA GLY A 134 8.85 -12.02 2.77
C GLY A 134 7.39 -11.96 3.22
N SER A 135 6.68 -10.84 3.01
CA SER A 135 5.26 -10.72 3.42
C SER A 135 4.29 -11.61 2.64
N ALA A 136 4.73 -12.13 1.50
CA ALA A 136 3.98 -13.07 0.67
C ALA A 136 4.26 -14.54 1.01
N ASP A 137 5.24 -14.83 1.90
CA ASP A 137 5.44 -16.20 2.37
C ASP A 137 4.14 -16.71 3.00
N CYS A 138 3.74 -17.94 2.71
CA CYS A 138 2.52 -18.55 3.26
C CYS A 138 2.82 -19.61 4.33
N ARG A 139 3.85 -19.39 5.17
CA ARG A 139 4.29 -20.40 6.14
C ARG A 139 3.29 -20.55 7.28
N THR A 140 2.62 -21.69 7.33
CA THR A 140 1.67 -22.01 8.40
C THR A 140 2.40 -22.43 9.67
N TYR A 141 2.06 -21.81 10.81
CA TYR A 141 2.50 -22.30 12.12
C TYR A 141 1.94 -23.70 12.39
N GLN A 142 2.79 -24.63 12.79
CA GLN A 142 2.39 -25.96 13.24
C GLN A 142 2.37 -26.00 14.77
N ALA A 143 1.17 -26.01 15.36
CA ALA A 143 1.02 -26.15 16.79
C ALA A 143 1.51 -27.52 17.27
N LYS A 144 2.15 -27.53 18.45
CA LYS A 144 2.63 -28.74 19.11
C LYS A 144 2.23 -28.68 20.59
N PRO A 145 1.86 -29.81 21.21
CA PRO A 145 1.50 -29.85 22.63
C PRO A 145 2.75 -29.89 23.52
N LEU A 146 3.65 -28.90 23.35
CA LEU A 146 4.88 -28.76 24.13
C LEU A 146 4.87 -27.43 24.89
N PRO A 147 5.48 -27.36 26.08
CA PRO A 147 5.73 -26.08 26.76
C PRO A 147 6.36 -25.05 25.81
N GLY A 148 5.87 -23.81 25.84
CA GLY A 148 6.37 -22.72 24.99
C GLY A 148 5.88 -22.74 23.52
N LYS A 149 4.98 -23.65 23.15
CA LYS A 149 4.31 -23.66 21.84
C LYS A 149 2.85 -23.21 21.99
N HIS A 150 2.36 -22.45 21.03
CA HIS A 150 0.97 -22.04 21.02
C HIS A 150 0.07 -23.25 20.76
N ARG A 151 -1.05 -23.31 21.47
CA ARG A 151 -2.03 -24.40 21.43
C ARG A 151 -3.34 -23.85 20.87
N VAL A 152 -3.99 -24.66 20.03
CA VAL A 152 -5.34 -24.37 19.55
C VAL A 152 -6.28 -24.23 20.75
N ASP A 153 -7.17 -23.25 20.70
CA ASP A 153 -8.24 -23.09 21.70
C ASP A 153 -9.16 -24.33 21.67
N PRO A 154 -9.30 -25.09 22.78
CA PRO A 154 -10.18 -26.24 22.85
C PRO A 154 -11.66 -25.92 22.57
N LEU A 155 -12.11 -24.68 22.84
CA LEU A 155 -13.47 -24.24 22.58
C LEU A 155 -13.67 -23.78 21.13
N ASN A 156 -12.58 -23.47 20.42
CA ASN A 156 -12.59 -23.02 19.03
C ASN A 156 -11.54 -23.80 18.20
N PRO A 157 -11.67 -25.13 18.05
CA PRO A 157 -10.63 -25.98 17.47
C PRO A 157 -10.38 -25.71 15.98
N THR A 158 -11.29 -25.01 15.31
CA THR A 158 -11.18 -24.59 13.91
C THR A 158 -10.63 -23.17 13.74
N GLN A 159 -10.45 -22.41 14.83
CA GLN A 159 -9.82 -21.10 14.77
C GLN A 159 -8.41 -21.28 14.21
N GLY A 160 -8.12 -20.57 13.12
CA GLY A 160 -6.79 -20.59 12.50
C GLY A 160 -5.74 -19.98 13.44
N PHE A 161 -4.48 -20.01 13.00
CA PHE A 161 -3.44 -19.21 13.64
C PHE A 161 -3.26 -17.93 12.86
N LEU A 162 -3.33 -16.78 13.54
CA LEU A 162 -2.77 -15.52 13.05
C LEU A 162 -1.26 -15.69 12.89
N SER A 163 -0.86 -16.23 11.74
CA SER A 163 0.52 -16.16 11.30
C SER A 163 0.73 -14.80 10.61
N PRO A 164 1.97 -14.29 10.53
CA PRO A 164 2.29 -13.12 9.69
C PRO A 164 1.80 -13.26 8.24
N PHE A 165 1.47 -14.49 7.85
CA PHE A 165 1.24 -15.02 6.52
C PHE A 165 -0.22 -15.41 6.27
N GLY A 166 -1.13 -15.06 7.19
CA GLY A 166 -2.57 -15.29 7.09
C GLY A 166 -3.07 -16.48 7.89
N GLU A 167 -4.33 -16.38 8.33
CA GLU A 167 -5.14 -17.50 8.79
C GLU A 167 -5.73 -18.27 7.61
N LYS A 168 -6.32 -19.42 7.88
CA LYS A 168 -7.11 -20.28 6.96
C LYS A 168 -8.34 -19.61 6.32
N TRP A 169 -8.35 -18.30 6.11
CA TRP A 169 -9.36 -17.62 5.30
C TRP A 169 -8.92 -17.71 3.83
N HIS A 170 -9.25 -18.85 3.23
CA HIS A 170 -9.07 -19.19 1.82
C HIS A 170 -7.61 -19.28 1.32
N LEU A 171 -7.13 -20.52 1.23
CA LEU A 171 -5.88 -20.97 0.60
C LEU A 171 -5.71 -20.57 -0.89
N SER A 172 -6.65 -19.85 -1.48
CA SER A 172 -6.64 -19.50 -2.90
C SER A 172 -5.59 -18.47 -3.30
N HIS A 173 -5.00 -17.73 -2.36
CA HIS A 173 -3.97 -16.73 -2.64
C HIS A 173 -2.52 -17.22 -2.45
N CYS A 174 -2.33 -18.45 -1.93
CA CYS A 174 -1.01 -19.07 -1.78
C CYS A 174 -0.67 -20.07 -2.90
N LEU A 175 -1.56 -20.23 -3.89
CA LEU A 175 -1.36 -21.07 -5.05
C LEU A 175 -1.02 -20.20 -6.27
N ARG A 176 0.22 -19.71 -6.34
CA ARG A 176 0.91 -19.41 -7.59
C ARG A 176 2.38 -19.80 -7.46
#